data_AF-A0A7J3FED0-F1
#
_entry.id   AF-A0A7J3FED0-F1
#
_cell.length_a   1.000
_cell.length_b   1.000
_cell.length_c   1.000
_cell.angle_alpha   90.00
_cell.angle_beta   90.00
_cell.angle_gamma   90.00
#
_symmetry.space_group_name_H-M   'P 1'
#
loop_
_entity.id
_entity.type
_entity.pdbx_description
1 polymer ?
#
loop_
_entity_poly.entity_id
_entity_poly.type
_entity_poly.pdbx_seq_one_letter_code
_entity_poly.pdbx_strand_id
1 'polypeptide(L)'
;SLLTEWYALHFPELLRLNLELRENLKIISLGGRKQLDFGALERLGFSKKRAAQIVGEAQNSLGAELPDGTLEVIQRGATSLLSLLELREKIEDRLDELMKEVAPNLRALAGATLGAKLISKAGGLKELASLTAGHLQILGAEKSYFRALKTKGKRPKHGIIYLHPSLRGAPKQLRGKIARALAGKLVLAARVDATSGRFVGDELSKKLEERLREIHG
;
A
#
# COMPACT_ATOMS: atom_id res chain seq x y z
N SER A 1 -5.59 -8.91 13.50
CA SER A 1 -6.42 -7.70 13.72
C SER A 1 -7.25 -7.93 14.98
N LEU A 2 -7.86 -6.90 15.57
CA LEU A 2 -8.71 -7.07 16.77
C LEU A 2 -9.80 -8.15 16.56
N LEU A 3 -10.39 -8.21 15.35
CA LEU A 3 -11.37 -9.25 14.99
C LEU A 3 -10.75 -10.66 14.98
N THR A 4 -9.52 -10.81 14.47
CA THR A 4 -8.80 -12.10 14.52
C THR A 4 -8.50 -12.50 15.96
N GLU A 5 -8.10 -11.56 16.81
CA GLU A 5 -7.79 -11.83 18.23
C GLU A 5 -9.06 -12.22 19.01
N TRP A 6 -10.17 -11.52 18.80
CA TRP A 6 -11.46 -11.88 19.39
C TRP A 6 -11.96 -13.22 18.89
N TYR A 7 -11.89 -13.46 17.58
CA TYR A 7 -12.30 -14.73 17.00
C TYR A 7 -11.40 -15.88 17.44
N ALA A 8 -10.13 -15.63 17.78
CA ALA A 8 -9.23 -16.66 18.31
C ALA A 8 -9.66 -17.20 19.70
N LEU A 9 -10.50 -16.47 20.45
CA LEU A 9 -11.14 -17.03 21.66
C LEU A 9 -12.09 -18.18 21.30
N HIS A 10 -12.71 -18.10 20.12
CA HIS A 10 -13.54 -19.14 19.53
C HIS A 10 -12.73 -20.14 18.73
N PHE A 11 -11.84 -19.73 17.83
CA PHE A 11 -11.08 -20.64 16.97
C PHE A 11 -9.57 -20.31 17.01
N PRO A 12 -8.86 -20.72 18.08
CA PRO A 12 -7.47 -20.33 18.29
C PRO A 12 -6.52 -20.93 17.25
N GLU A 13 -6.82 -22.11 16.73
CA GLU A 13 -6.00 -22.80 15.73
C GLU A 13 -5.94 -22.04 14.40
N LEU A 14 -6.92 -21.17 14.12
CA LEU A 14 -6.92 -20.30 12.94
C LEU A 14 -5.64 -19.45 12.84
N LEU A 15 -5.09 -19.00 13.98
CA LEU A 15 -3.85 -18.23 14.04
C LEU A 15 -2.63 -19.04 13.57
N ARG A 16 -2.63 -20.36 13.76
CA ARG A 16 -1.53 -21.25 13.37
C ARG A 16 -1.48 -21.47 11.86
N LEU A 17 -2.58 -21.16 11.16
CA LEU A 17 -2.66 -21.36 9.72
C LEU A 17 -1.89 -20.30 8.92
N ASN A 18 -1.38 -19.23 9.55
CA ASN A 18 -0.65 -18.14 8.88
C ASN A 18 -1.41 -17.61 7.65
N LEU A 19 -2.71 -17.37 7.83
CA LEU A 19 -3.60 -16.85 6.79
C LEU A 19 -3.36 -15.34 6.59
N GLU A 20 -3.54 -14.89 5.36
CA GLU A 20 -3.56 -13.46 5.05
C GLU A 20 -4.76 -12.77 5.71
N LEU A 21 -4.71 -11.44 5.86
CA LEU A 21 -5.79 -10.68 6.52
C LEU A 21 -7.15 -10.95 5.85
N ARG A 22 -7.22 -10.93 4.53
CA ARG A 22 -8.47 -11.16 3.79
C ARG A 22 -9.02 -12.56 3.99
N GLU A 23 -8.14 -13.56 4.00
CA GLU A 23 -8.54 -14.95 4.25
C GLU A 23 -9.11 -15.11 5.65
N ASN A 24 -8.46 -14.53 6.67
CA ASN A 24 -8.99 -14.51 8.03
C ASN A 24 -10.37 -13.87 8.08
N LEU A 25 -10.55 -12.69 7.49
CA LEU A 25 -11.83 -12.00 7.52
C LEU A 25 -12.93 -12.77 6.79
N LYS A 26 -12.60 -13.44 5.67
CA LYS A 26 -13.51 -14.33 4.94
C LYS A 26 -14.01 -15.47 5.84
N ILE A 27 -13.12 -16.13 6.56
CA ILE A 27 -13.50 -17.22 7.49
C ILE A 27 -14.37 -16.69 8.62
N ILE A 28 -13.94 -15.59 9.26
CA ILE A 28 -14.68 -14.96 10.36
C ILE A 28 -16.08 -14.51 9.92
N SER A 29 -16.24 -14.09 8.66
CA SER A 29 -17.54 -13.68 8.10
C SER A 29 -18.54 -14.82 7.94
N LEU A 30 -18.10 -16.09 7.84
CA LEU A 30 -18.98 -17.26 7.82
C LEU A 30 -19.59 -17.57 9.18
N GLY A 31 -18.95 -17.09 10.25
CA GLY A 31 -19.44 -17.24 11.61
C GLY A 31 -18.73 -18.29 12.44
N GLY A 32 -19.52 -19.09 13.16
CA GLY A 32 -18.97 -20.07 14.10
C GLY A 32 -18.27 -21.23 13.38
N ARG A 33 -17.50 -22.02 14.15
CA ARG A 33 -16.77 -23.18 13.63
C ARG A 33 -17.67 -24.21 12.93
N LYS A 34 -18.93 -24.32 13.36
CA LYS A 34 -19.92 -25.27 12.81
C LYS A 34 -20.38 -24.92 11.39
N GLN A 35 -20.26 -23.64 11.01
CA GLN A 35 -20.60 -23.15 9.68
C GLN A 35 -19.41 -23.24 8.69
N LEU A 36 -18.24 -23.70 9.16
CA LEU A 36 -17.06 -23.89 8.33
C LEU A 36 -17.10 -25.27 7.67
N ASP A 37 -17.74 -25.34 6.50
CA ASP A 37 -17.72 -26.54 5.66
C ASP A 37 -16.92 -26.31 4.35
N PHE A 38 -16.63 -27.42 3.66
CA PHE A 38 -15.88 -27.38 2.40
C PHE A 38 -16.54 -26.48 1.35
N GLY A 39 -17.87 -26.54 1.19
CA GLY A 39 -18.59 -25.77 0.19
C GLY A 39 -18.65 -24.27 0.51
N ALA A 40 -18.69 -23.89 1.79
CA ALA A 40 -18.62 -22.51 2.24
C ALA A 40 -17.22 -21.92 1.96
N LEU A 41 -16.16 -22.68 2.25
CA LEU A 41 -14.78 -22.24 2.01
C LEU A 41 -14.44 -22.19 0.50
N GLU A 42 -14.90 -23.16 -0.30
CA GLU A 42 -14.70 -23.12 -1.75
C GLU A 42 -15.37 -21.89 -2.38
N ARG A 43 -16.59 -21.53 -1.94
CA ARG A 43 -17.28 -20.30 -2.39
C ARG A 43 -16.50 -19.02 -2.08
N LEU A 44 -15.69 -19.02 -1.03
CA LEU A 44 -14.84 -17.88 -0.67
C LEU A 44 -13.47 -17.89 -1.38
N GLY A 45 -13.24 -18.87 -2.26
CA GLY A 45 -12.04 -18.98 -3.10
C GLY A 45 -10.89 -19.73 -2.44
N PHE A 46 -11.13 -20.50 -1.38
CA PHE A 46 -10.11 -21.35 -0.78
C PHE A 46 -9.86 -22.60 -1.64
N SER A 47 -8.60 -23.00 -1.78
CA SER A 47 -8.26 -24.27 -2.44
C SER A 47 -8.73 -25.47 -1.61
N LYS A 48 -8.99 -26.61 -2.27
CA LYS A 48 -9.40 -27.87 -1.60
C LYS A 48 -8.49 -28.25 -0.44
N LYS A 49 -7.17 -28.15 -0.63
CA LYS A 49 -6.17 -28.44 0.40
C LYS A 49 -6.32 -27.51 1.60
N ARG A 50 -6.53 -26.22 1.35
CA ARG A 50 -6.66 -25.21 2.40
C ARG A 50 -7.99 -25.34 3.14
N ALA A 51 -9.08 -25.58 2.41
CA ALA A 51 -10.38 -25.86 3.00
C ALA A 51 -10.34 -27.10 3.90
N ALA A 52 -9.72 -28.19 3.45
CA ALA A 52 -9.55 -29.40 4.27
C ALA A 52 -8.82 -29.12 5.58
N GLN A 53 -7.75 -28.33 5.51
CA GLN A 53 -6.99 -27.93 6.70
C GLN A 53 -7.86 -27.13 7.68
N ILE A 54 -8.58 -26.12 7.19
CA ILE A 54 -9.44 -25.26 8.05
C ILE A 54 -10.56 -26.07 8.70
N VAL A 55 -11.26 -26.93 7.93
CA VAL A 55 -12.34 -27.77 8.45
C VAL A 55 -11.82 -28.76 9.49
N GLY A 56 -10.66 -29.39 9.22
CA GLY A 56 -10.04 -30.31 10.16
C GLY A 56 -9.66 -29.65 11.49
N GLU A 57 -9.08 -28.44 11.45
CA GLU A 57 -8.79 -27.66 12.66
C GLU A 57 -10.07 -27.20 13.37
N ALA A 58 -11.11 -26.82 12.63
CA ALA A 58 -12.37 -26.35 13.21
C ALA A 58 -13.11 -27.47 13.96
N GLN A 59 -13.06 -28.71 13.46
CA GLN A 59 -13.65 -29.88 14.10
C GLN A 59 -12.94 -30.29 15.40
N ASN A 60 -11.62 -30.11 15.45
CA ASN A 60 -10.78 -30.48 16.60
C ASN A 60 -10.40 -29.28 17.48
N SER A 61 -11.09 -28.15 17.31
CA SER A 61 -10.73 -26.90 17.96
C SER A 61 -10.96 -26.95 19.48
N LEU A 62 -10.00 -26.41 20.23
CA LEU A 62 -10.06 -26.28 21.69
C LEU A 62 -10.67 -24.94 22.14
N GLY A 63 -11.15 -24.12 21.21
CA GLY A 63 -11.68 -22.81 21.55
C GLY A 63 -13.07 -22.83 22.18
N ALA A 64 -13.39 -21.77 22.91
CA ALA A 64 -14.64 -21.68 23.67
C ALA A 64 -15.85 -21.40 22.76
N GLU A 65 -17.04 -21.78 23.20
CA GLU A 65 -18.26 -21.16 22.68
C GLU A 65 -18.34 -19.73 23.20
N LEU A 66 -18.68 -18.79 22.31
CA LEU A 66 -18.80 -17.38 22.69
C LEU A 66 -20.21 -17.10 23.22
N PRO A 67 -20.37 -16.06 24.06
CA PRO A 67 -21.70 -15.62 24.48
C PRO A 67 -22.59 -15.25 23.30
N ASP A 68 -23.89 -15.45 23.47
CA ASP A 68 -24.90 -15.15 22.45
C ASP A 68 -24.74 -13.72 21.89
N GLY A 69 -24.87 -13.59 20.57
CA GLY A 69 -24.68 -12.32 19.85
C GLY A 69 -23.22 -11.89 19.63
N THR A 70 -22.24 -12.45 20.34
CA THR A 70 -20.83 -12.09 20.15
C THR A 70 -20.33 -12.46 18.76
N LEU A 71 -20.65 -13.68 18.29
CA LEU A 71 -20.31 -14.12 16.94
C LEU A 71 -20.91 -13.22 15.86
N GLU A 72 -22.15 -12.75 16.05
CA GLU A 72 -22.82 -11.84 15.11
C GLU A 72 -22.08 -10.49 15.02
N VAL A 73 -21.66 -9.94 16.17
CA VAL A 73 -20.87 -8.70 16.19
C VAL A 73 -19.57 -8.87 15.41
N ILE A 74 -18.85 -9.96 15.65
CA ILE A 74 -17.57 -10.24 14.98
C ILE A 74 -17.78 -10.46 13.47
N GLN A 75 -18.81 -11.22 13.07
CA GLN A 75 -19.17 -11.46 11.66
C GLN A 75 -19.50 -10.16 10.92
N ARG A 76 -20.33 -9.29 11.51
CA ARG A 76 -20.67 -7.99 10.93
C ARG A 76 -19.44 -7.11 10.77
N GLY A 77 -18.55 -7.12 11.76
CA GLY A 77 -17.26 -6.42 11.70
C GLY A 77 -16.38 -6.94 10.56
N ALA A 78 -16.26 -8.25 10.41
CA ALA A 78 -15.46 -8.87 9.35
C ALA A 78 -16.03 -8.56 7.96
N THR A 79 -17.35 -8.65 7.79
CA THR A 79 -18.06 -8.33 6.54
C THR A 79 -17.89 -6.86 6.15
N SER A 80 -18.01 -5.96 7.13
CA SER A 80 -17.80 -4.52 6.91
C SER A 80 -16.36 -4.23 6.50
N LEU A 81 -15.38 -4.86 7.16
CA LEU A 81 -13.97 -4.67 6.83
C LEU A 81 -13.61 -5.24 5.44
N LEU A 82 -14.18 -6.39 5.06
CA LEU A 82 -14.05 -6.93 3.69
C LEU A 82 -14.60 -5.93 2.67
N SER A 83 -15.80 -5.41 2.90
CA SER A 83 -16.43 -4.41 2.02
C SER A 83 -15.57 -3.15 1.87
N LEU A 84 -14.94 -2.69 2.96
CA LEU A 84 -14.02 -1.54 2.93
C LEU A 84 -12.73 -1.86 2.16
N LEU A 85 -12.22 -3.08 2.25
CA LEU A 85 -11.04 -3.51 1.49
C LEU A 85 -11.34 -3.58 -0.01
N GLU A 86 -12.51 -4.09 -0.39
CA GLU A 86 -12.97 -4.10 -1.79
C GLU A 86 -13.22 -2.69 -2.33
N LEU A 87 -13.85 -1.82 -1.52
CA LEU A 87 -14.05 -0.42 -1.89
C LEU A 87 -12.69 0.28 -2.10
N ARG A 88 -11.72 0.01 -1.23
CA ARG A 88 -10.37 0.54 -1.38
C ARG A 88 -9.72 0.13 -2.70
N GLU A 89 -9.85 -1.12 -3.11
CA GLU A 89 -9.34 -1.59 -4.42
C GLU A 89 -9.98 -0.81 -5.57
N LYS A 90 -11.32 -0.68 -5.56
CA LYS A 90 -12.04 0.10 -6.58
C LYS A 90 -11.57 1.55 -6.65
N ILE A 91 -11.27 2.16 -5.50
CA ILE A 91 -10.71 3.52 -5.44
C ILE A 91 -9.28 3.55 -6.00
N GLU A 92 -8.45 2.56 -5.68
CA GLU A 92 -7.08 2.45 -6.19
C GLU A 92 -7.06 2.26 -7.72
N ASP A 93 -7.95 1.41 -8.25
CA ASP A 93 -8.13 1.21 -9.70
C ASP A 93 -8.60 2.50 -10.38
N ARG A 94 -9.60 3.17 -9.80
CA ARG A 94 -10.09 4.43 -10.35
C ARG A 94 -9.02 5.52 -10.31
N LEU A 95 -8.20 5.55 -9.26
CA LEU A 95 -7.08 6.48 -9.17
C LEU A 95 -6.02 6.18 -10.24
N ASP A 96 -5.79 4.90 -10.54
CA ASP A 96 -4.84 4.48 -11.57
C ASP A 96 -5.28 4.92 -12.98
N GLU A 97 -6.56 4.73 -13.31
CA GLU A 97 -7.18 5.24 -14.54
C GLU A 97 -7.04 6.76 -14.66
N LEU A 98 -7.42 7.50 -13.61
CA LEU A 98 -7.32 8.96 -13.61
C LEU A 98 -5.88 9.44 -13.77
N MET A 99 -4.93 8.78 -13.10
CA MET A 99 -3.52 9.13 -13.23
C MET A 99 -2.96 8.80 -14.61
N LYS A 100 -3.47 7.76 -15.29
CA LYS A 100 -3.11 7.44 -16.67
C LYS A 100 -3.58 8.53 -17.64
N GLU A 101 -4.72 9.16 -17.36
CA GLU A 101 -5.24 10.27 -18.17
C GLU A 101 -4.54 11.60 -17.86
N VAL A 102 -4.38 11.92 -16.57
CA VAL A 102 -3.94 13.26 -16.12
C VAL A 102 -2.42 13.40 -16.09
N ALA A 103 -1.70 12.35 -15.68
CA ALA A 103 -0.25 12.40 -15.48
C ALA A 103 0.42 11.05 -15.75
N PRO A 104 0.36 10.57 -17.02
CA PRO A 104 0.84 9.24 -17.40
C PRO A 104 2.34 9.04 -17.14
N ASN A 105 3.17 10.08 -17.28
CA ASN A 105 4.61 9.97 -17.02
C ASN A 105 4.90 9.84 -15.53
N LEU A 106 4.25 10.64 -14.68
CA LEU A 106 4.36 10.51 -13.22
C LEU A 106 3.85 9.15 -12.74
N ARG A 107 2.74 8.66 -13.30
CA ARG A 107 2.22 7.31 -13.02
C ARG A 107 3.25 6.24 -13.34
N ALA A 108 3.91 6.31 -14.50
CA ALA A 108 4.93 5.33 -14.90
C ALA A 108 6.13 5.29 -13.95
N LEU A 109 6.52 6.43 -13.36
CA LEU A 109 7.69 6.52 -12.49
C LEU A 109 7.40 6.26 -11.01
N ALA A 110 6.25 6.72 -10.50
CA ALA A 110 5.93 6.70 -9.08
C ALA A 110 4.79 5.73 -8.71
N GLY A 111 4.04 5.24 -9.69
CA GLY A 111 2.72 4.65 -9.49
C GLY A 111 1.66 5.72 -9.21
N ALA A 112 0.39 5.35 -9.41
CA ALA A 112 -0.73 6.28 -9.28
C ALA A 112 -0.85 6.90 -7.88
N THR A 113 -0.73 6.09 -6.83
CA THR A 113 -0.90 6.55 -5.45
C THR A 113 0.14 7.59 -5.02
N LEU A 114 1.42 7.39 -5.34
CA LEU A 114 2.47 8.35 -5.00
C LEU A 114 2.40 9.57 -5.92
N GLY A 115 2.16 9.38 -7.22
CA GLY A 115 1.97 10.48 -8.17
C GLY A 115 0.86 11.44 -7.74
N ALA A 116 -0.32 10.91 -7.39
CA ALA A 116 -1.44 11.69 -6.89
C ALA A 116 -1.10 12.43 -5.58
N LYS A 117 -0.37 11.78 -4.65
CA LYS A 117 0.08 12.44 -3.41
C LYS A 117 1.06 13.58 -3.68
N LEU A 118 1.94 13.45 -4.67
CA LEU A 118 2.87 14.51 -5.07
C LEU A 118 2.11 15.71 -5.63
N ILE A 119 1.16 15.47 -6.56
CA ILE A 119 0.30 16.49 -7.14
C ILE A 119 -0.48 17.23 -6.04
N SER A 120 -1.14 16.47 -5.16
CA SER A 120 -1.91 17.02 -4.04
C SER A 120 -1.04 17.88 -3.11
N LYS A 121 0.15 17.41 -2.75
CA LYS A 121 1.06 18.18 -1.87
C LYS A 121 1.62 19.44 -2.51
N ALA A 122 1.84 19.43 -3.83
CA ALA A 122 2.29 20.60 -4.55
C ALA A 122 1.17 21.63 -4.77
N GLY A 123 -0.10 21.25 -4.65
CA GLY A 123 -1.24 22.11 -4.94
C GLY A 123 -1.74 22.01 -6.39
N GLY A 124 -1.28 21.01 -7.15
CA GLY A 124 -1.67 20.78 -8.53
C GLY A 124 -0.52 20.29 -9.41
N LEU A 125 -0.84 19.80 -10.61
CA LEU A 125 0.17 19.28 -11.54
C LEU A 125 1.10 20.38 -12.07
N LYS A 126 0.55 21.57 -12.34
CA LYS A 126 1.34 22.74 -12.78
C LYS A 126 2.31 23.21 -11.69
N GLU A 127 1.86 23.27 -10.45
CA GLU A 127 2.73 23.59 -9.31
C GLU A 127 3.80 22.52 -9.10
N LEU A 128 3.45 21.24 -9.25
CA LEU A 128 4.44 20.17 -9.18
C LEU A 128 5.51 20.30 -10.28
N ALA A 129 5.11 20.69 -11.50
CA ALA A 129 6.01 20.89 -12.63
C ALA A 129 6.94 22.10 -12.46
N SER A 130 6.50 23.14 -11.73
CA SER A 130 7.30 24.33 -11.44
C SER A 130 8.39 24.07 -10.40
N LEU A 131 8.26 23.00 -9.59
CA LEU A 131 9.24 22.67 -8.55
C LEU A 131 10.62 22.35 -9.13
N THR A 132 11.65 22.58 -8.31
CA THR A 132 12.99 22.05 -8.53
C THR A 132 13.10 20.63 -7.99
N ALA A 133 14.05 19.85 -8.50
CA ALA A 133 14.32 18.51 -7.99
C ALA A 133 14.65 18.50 -6.49
N GLY A 134 15.36 19.53 -6.00
CA GLY A 134 15.67 19.68 -4.58
C GLY A 134 14.42 19.94 -3.72
N HIS A 135 13.47 20.74 -4.20
CA HIS A 135 12.20 20.95 -3.51
C HIS A 135 11.36 19.68 -3.52
N LEU A 136 11.16 19.04 -4.69
CA LEU A 136 10.41 17.78 -4.78
C LEU A 136 11.02 16.68 -3.89
N GLN A 137 12.36 16.62 -3.80
CA GLN A 137 13.06 15.68 -2.94
C GLN A 137 12.61 15.76 -1.48
N ILE A 138 12.36 16.97 -0.95
CA ILE A 138 11.96 17.19 0.45
C ILE A 138 10.47 17.46 0.63
N LEU A 139 9.65 17.36 -0.43
CA LEU A 139 8.22 17.66 -0.37
C LEU A 139 7.51 16.82 0.72
N GLY A 140 6.80 17.47 1.63
CA GLY A 140 6.21 16.90 2.84
C GLY A 140 7.14 16.78 4.05
N ALA A 141 8.41 17.18 3.95
CA ALA A 141 9.38 17.25 5.04
C ALA A 141 9.90 18.68 5.30
N GLU A 142 9.22 19.69 4.77
CA GLU A 142 9.61 21.11 4.78
C GLU A 142 9.82 21.62 6.20
N LYS A 143 8.89 21.32 7.12
CA LYS A 143 9.01 21.75 8.53
C LYS A 143 10.32 21.27 9.16
N SER A 144 10.66 19.99 8.96
CA SER A 144 11.90 19.40 9.47
C SER A 144 13.13 19.95 8.76
N TYR A 145 13.03 20.20 7.44
CA TYR A 145 14.09 20.79 6.64
C TYR A 145 14.43 22.22 7.09
N PHE A 146 13.42 23.09 7.20
CA PHE A 146 13.60 24.48 7.65
C PHE A 146 14.05 24.57 9.11
N ARG A 147 13.58 23.67 9.99
CA ARG A 147 14.10 23.57 11.36
C ARG A 147 15.59 23.26 11.36
N ALA A 148 16.02 22.27 10.58
CA ALA A 148 17.43 21.90 10.47
C ALA A 148 18.30 23.04 9.89
N LEU A 149 17.77 23.87 8.99
CA LEU A 149 18.47 25.07 8.54
C LEU A 149 18.69 26.08 9.67
N LYS A 150 17.65 26.35 10.47
CA LYS A 150 17.73 27.29 11.61
C LYS A 150 18.69 26.80 12.69
N THR A 151 18.64 25.51 13.02
CA THR A 151 19.43 24.92 14.12
C THR A 151 20.78 24.38 13.66
N LYS A 152 21.17 24.57 12.39
CA LYS A 152 22.35 23.92 11.77
C LYS A 152 22.38 22.39 11.97
N GLY A 153 21.20 21.78 12.06
CA GLY A 153 21.02 20.35 12.29
C GLY A 153 21.07 19.50 11.01
N LYS A 154 20.95 18.18 11.17
CA LYS A 154 20.88 17.23 10.05
C LYS A 154 19.56 17.41 9.27
N ARG A 155 19.67 17.70 7.97
CA ARG A 155 18.51 17.88 7.07
C ARG A 155 17.91 16.52 6.69
N PRO A 156 16.58 16.43 6.51
CA PRO A 156 15.94 15.23 5.97
C PRO A 156 16.46 14.94 4.56
N LYS A 157 16.71 13.67 4.24
CA LYS A 157 17.21 13.25 2.92
C LYS A 157 16.11 13.13 1.88
N HIS A 158 14.86 13.01 2.30
CA HIS A 158 13.69 12.80 1.45
C HIS A 158 12.41 13.16 2.20
N GLY A 159 11.39 13.58 1.46
CA GLY A 159 10.02 13.77 1.93
C GLY A 159 9.14 12.58 1.57
N ILE A 160 7.95 12.85 1.01
CA ILE A 160 6.96 11.81 0.67
C ILE A 160 7.42 10.81 -0.39
N ILE A 161 8.44 11.16 -1.18
CA ILE A 161 9.07 10.23 -2.14
C ILE A 161 9.66 8.99 -1.45
N TYR A 162 9.84 8.99 -0.12
CA TYR A 162 10.19 7.80 0.67
C TYR A 162 9.23 6.62 0.46
N LEU A 163 7.98 6.90 0.08
CA LEU A 163 7.00 5.85 -0.17
C LEU A 163 7.34 5.01 -1.41
N HIS A 164 8.20 5.49 -2.31
CA HIS A 164 8.62 4.78 -3.51
C HIS A 164 9.37 3.48 -3.14
N PRO A 165 9.07 2.32 -3.79
CA PRO A 165 9.66 1.03 -3.44
C PRO A 165 11.19 1.04 -3.39
N SER A 166 11.84 1.60 -4.43
CA SER A 166 13.30 1.70 -4.52
C SER A 166 13.95 2.51 -3.41
N LEU A 167 13.19 3.37 -2.71
CA LEU A 167 13.70 4.18 -1.60
C LEU A 167 13.35 3.59 -0.23
N ARG A 168 12.13 3.05 -0.07
CA ARG A 168 11.68 2.40 1.17
C ARG A 168 12.54 1.18 1.53
N GLY A 169 12.87 0.36 0.54
CA GLY A 169 13.69 -0.84 0.71
C GLY A 169 15.20 -0.59 0.78
N ALA A 170 15.67 0.61 0.45
CA ALA A 170 17.10 0.87 0.30
C ALA A 170 17.85 1.08 1.65
N PRO A 171 19.16 0.74 1.71
CA PRO A 171 20.03 1.05 2.84
C PRO A 171 20.08 2.56 3.15
N LYS A 172 20.11 2.92 4.44
CA LYS A 172 20.08 4.33 4.92
C LYS A 172 21.15 5.24 4.29
N GLN A 173 22.30 4.66 3.92
CA GLN A 173 23.41 5.36 3.27
C GLN A 173 23.07 5.76 1.82
N LEU A 174 22.40 4.88 1.08
CA LEU A 174 22.06 5.07 -0.34
C LEU A 174 20.81 5.94 -0.55
N ARG A 175 19.90 5.98 0.44
CA ARG A 175 18.63 6.72 0.35
C ARG A 175 18.76 8.16 -0.16
N GLY A 176 19.83 8.87 0.23
CA GLY A 176 20.04 10.25 -0.24
C GLY A 176 20.35 10.36 -1.73
N LYS A 177 21.14 9.42 -2.27
CA LYS A 177 21.47 9.37 -3.71
C LYS A 177 20.24 8.96 -4.52
N ILE A 178 19.52 7.93 -4.06
CA ILE A 178 18.29 7.44 -4.67
C ILE A 178 17.22 8.52 -4.70
N ALA A 179 16.98 9.21 -3.57
CA ALA A 179 16.00 10.28 -3.48
C ALA A 179 16.27 11.42 -4.46
N ARG A 180 17.54 11.80 -4.64
CA ARG A 180 17.93 12.84 -5.60
C ARG A 180 17.71 12.42 -7.04
N ALA A 181 18.09 11.19 -7.39
CA ALA A 181 17.89 10.65 -8.73
C ALA A 181 16.39 10.55 -9.08
N LEU A 182 15.61 9.98 -8.16
CA LEU A 182 14.16 9.86 -8.28
C LEU A 182 13.50 11.24 -8.43
N ALA A 183 13.84 12.20 -7.56
CA ALA A 183 13.22 13.52 -7.59
C ALA A 183 13.47 14.26 -8.91
N GLY A 184 14.69 14.15 -9.47
CA GLY A 184 15.01 14.74 -10.77
C GLY A 184 14.15 14.18 -11.90
N LYS A 185 13.92 12.86 -11.92
CA LYS A 185 13.09 12.21 -12.94
C LYS A 185 11.60 12.50 -12.75
N LEU A 186 11.12 12.56 -11.52
CA LEU A 186 9.73 12.93 -11.21
C LEU A 186 9.40 14.37 -11.60
N VAL A 187 10.31 15.33 -11.37
CA VAL A 187 10.10 16.72 -11.84
C VAL A 187 10.02 16.77 -13.37
N LEU A 188 10.90 16.03 -14.06
CA LEU A 188 10.86 15.97 -15.51
C LEU A 188 9.55 15.36 -16.03
N ALA A 189 9.12 14.24 -15.46
CA ALA A 189 7.84 13.61 -15.78
C ALA A 189 6.66 14.57 -15.56
N ALA A 190 6.61 15.26 -14.41
CA ALA A 190 5.58 16.25 -14.11
C ALA A 190 5.53 17.39 -15.13
N ARG A 191 6.69 17.86 -15.60
CA ARG A 191 6.77 18.91 -16.63
C ARG A 191 6.25 18.44 -17.97
N VAL A 192 6.59 17.22 -18.39
CA VAL A 192 6.07 16.66 -19.65
C VAL A 192 4.55 16.48 -19.59
N ASP A 193 4.04 15.94 -18.49
CA ASP A 193 2.60 15.77 -18.23
C ASP A 193 1.87 17.12 -18.25
N ALA A 194 2.44 18.17 -17.64
CA ALA A 194 1.81 19.49 -17.56
C ALA A 194 1.83 20.30 -18.88
N THR A 195 2.71 19.98 -19.83
CA THR A 195 2.97 20.82 -21.01
C THR A 195 2.61 20.18 -22.34
N SER A 196 3.07 18.95 -22.58
CA SER A 196 3.06 18.34 -23.92
C SER A 196 2.15 17.12 -24.03
N GLY A 197 1.81 16.47 -22.91
CA GLY A 197 1.04 15.23 -22.88
C GLY A 197 1.73 14.04 -23.55
N ARG A 198 2.94 14.20 -24.10
CA ARG A 198 3.70 13.10 -24.71
C ARG A 198 4.08 12.08 -23.64
N PHE A 199 3.91 10.80 -23.96
CA PHE A 199 4.41 9.74 -23.10
C PHE A 199 5.92 9.51 -23.34
N VAL A 200 6.71 9.73 -22.29
CA VAL A 200 8.15 9.46 -22.17
C VAL A 200 8.47 8.63 -20.91
N GLY A 201 7.43 8.06 -20.29
CA GLY A 201 7.53 7.34 -19.02
C GLY A 201 8.54 6.18 -19.09
N ASP A 202 8.50 5.39 -20.16
CA ASP A 202 9.40 4.24 -20.34
C ASP A 202 10.87 4.65 -20.41
N GLU A 203 11.18 5.72 -21.16
CA GLU A 203 12.53 6.25 -21.28
C GLU A 203 13.04 6.79 -19.94
N LEU A 204 12.18 7.52 -19.22
CA LEU A 204 12.52 8.08 -17.91
C LEU A 204 12.70 6.99 -16.85
N SER A 205 11.86 5.96 -16.87
CA SER A 205 11.95 4.78 -15.99
C SER A 205 13.23 4.01 -16.26
N LYS A 206 13.57 3.74 -17.52
CA LYS A 206 14.84 3.07 -17.88
C LYS A 206 16.05 3.85 -17.38
N LYS A 207 16.09 5.18 -17.61
CA LYS A 207 17.19 6.04 -17.13
C LYS A 207 17.25 6.10 -15.60
N LEU A 208 16.10 6.01 -14.92
CA LEU A 208 16.05 5.94 -13.46
C LEU A 208 16.64 4.62 -12.97
N GLU A 209 16.21 3.49 -13.54
CA GLU A 209 16.71 2.16 -13.20
C GLU A 209 18.21 2.01 -13.42
N GLU A 210 18.74 2.49 -14.54
CA GLU A 210 20.18 2.54 -14.81
C GLU A 210 20.92 3.29 -13.69
N ARG A 211 20.43 4.49 -13.33
CA ARG A 211 21.01 5.27 -12.25
C ARG A 211 20.88 4.59 -10.89
N LEU A 212 19.79 3.86 -10.65
CA LEU A 212 19.60 3.11 -9.41
C LEU A 212 20.58 1.93 -9.33
N ARG A 213 20.85 1.22 -10.43
CA ARG A 213 21.86 0.16 -10.49
C ARG A 213 23.25 0.70 -10.14
N GLU A 214 23.66 1.80 -10.77
CA GLU A 214 24.94 2.47 -10.45
C GLU A 214 25.08 2.88 -8.98
N ILE A 215 23.98 3.23 -8.32
CA ILE A 215 23.99 3.61 -6.90
C ILE A 215 24.17 2.40 -5.99
N HIS A 216 23.62 1.24 -6.38
CA HIS A 216 23.73 0.00 -5.61
C HIS A 216 25.09 -0.68 -5.80
N GLY A 217 25.74 -0.47 -6.96
CA GLY A 217 27.01 -1.10 -7.31
C GLY A 217 26.76 -2.45 -7.95
#